data_AF-A0A820I1I3-F1
#
_entry.id   AF-A0A820I1I3-F1
#
_cell.length_a   1.000
_cell.length_b   1.000
_cell.length_c   1.000
_cell.angle_alpha   90.00
_cell.angle_beta   90.00
_cell.angle_gamma   90.00
#
_symmetry.space_group_name_H-M   'P 1'
#
loop_
_entity.id
_entity.type
_entity.pdbx_description
1 polymer ?
#
loop_
_entity_poly.entity_id
_entity_poly.type
_entity_poly.pdbx_seq_one_letter_code
_entity_poly.pdbx_strand_id
1 'polypeptide(L)'
;TKNHPRLRHRQWFRYALIRAGQYCSSFEDFEEERRYIEMTFLTNGYSLDFIEYNLRQFYSRFFRSEYKIKDINRHTYRILRRELFRLVDEEKRELKEEQQLQKSNKLIRLHYVFDWGSRCQFNEKFYKLWSDIITKDPIFKEFGLKIKLNTKYCYSSNMFLARIRKDM
;
A
#
# COMPACT_ATOMS: atom_id res chain seq x y z
N THR A 1 -13.70 4.60 4.16
CA THR A 1 -14.11 5.45 3.00
C THR A 1 -12.89 5.84 2.17
N LYS A 2 -12.55 5.08 1.11
CA LYS A 2 -11.33 5.30 0.27
C LYS A 2 -11.39 6.52 -0.68
N ASN A 3 -12.54 7.22 -0.74
CA ASN A 3 -12.78 8.31 -1.68
C ASN A 3 -12.71 9.72 -1.06
N HIS A 4 -12.35 9.87 0.21
CA HIS A 4 -12.19 11.20 0.80
C HIS A 4 -10.99 11.91 0.13
N PRO A 5 -11.13 13.15 -0.41
CA PRO A 5 -10.06 13.86 -1.10
C PRO A 5 -8.76 13.90 -0.29
N ARG A 6 -8.84 14.24 1.01
CA ARG A 6 -7.69 14.21 1.93
C ARG A 6 -6.94 12.87 1.97
N LEU A 7 -7.61 11.72 1.82
CA LEU A 7 -6.95 10.42 1.79
C LEU A 7 -6.23 10.18 0.46
N ARG A 8 -6.79 10.64 -0.66
CA ARG A 8 -6.15 10.59 -1.97
C ARG A 8 -4.90 11.49 -2.03
N HIS A 9 -4.99 12.70 -1.50
CA HIS A 9 -3.85 13.63 -1.49
C HIS A 9 -2.71 13.16 -0.56
N ARG A 10 -3.03 12.57 0.61
CA ARG A 10 -2.03 11.89 1.45
C ARG A 10 -1.34 10.75 0.71
N GLN A 11 -2.09 9.95 -0.04
CA GLN A 11 -1.52 8.88 -0.87
C GLN A 11 -0.62 9.47 -1.97
N TRP A 12 -1.07 10.53 -2.64
CA TRP A 12 -0.31 11.18 -3.71
C TRP A 12 1.03 11.73 -3.21
N PHE A 13 1.04 12.44 -2.07
CA PHE A 13 2.26 12.96 -1.44
C PHE A 13 3.27 11.84 -1.20
N ARG A 14 2.79 10.75 -0.59
CA ARG A 14 3.60 9.58 -0.29
C ARG A 14 4.12 8.89 -1.55
N TYR A 15 3.28 8.70 -2.58
CA TYR A 15 3.71 8.09 -3.83
C TYR A 15 4.72 8.95 -4.59
N ALA A 16 4.59 10.27 -4.54
CA ALA A 16 5.57 11.19 -5.10
C ALA A 16 6.94 11.00 -4.44
N LEU A 17 7.00 10.97 -3.10
CA LEU A 17 8.25 10.73 -2.36
C LEU A 17 8.86 9.34 -2.60
N ILE A 18 8.03 8.30 -2.70
CA ILE A 18 8.51 6.95 -3.06
C ILE A 18 9.19 6.98 -4.43
N ARG A 19 8.54 7.62 -5.42
CA ARG A 19 9.10 7.73 -6.78
C ARG A 19 10.38 8.55 -6.78
N ALA A 20 10.41 9.69 -6.10
CA ALA A 20 11.62 10.50 -5.96
C ALA A 20 12.78 9.65 -5.43
N GLY A 21 12.59 8.90 -4.34
CA GLY A 21 13.64 8.04 -3.79
C GLY A 21 14.06 6.86 -4.68
N GLN A 22 13.23 6.44 -5.64
CA GLN A 22 13.55 5.38 -6.61
C GLN A 22 14.30 5.93 -7.83
N TYR A 23 13.88 7.08 -8.36
CA TYR A 23 14.40 7.64 -9.61
C TYR A 23 15.59 8.58 -9.42
N CYS A 24 15.66 9.30 -8.29
CA CYS A 24 16.81 10.16 -7.99
C CYS A 24 18.04 9.31 -7.67
N SER A 25 19.13 9.53 -8.40
CA SER A 25 20.37 8.77 -8.26
C SER A 25 21.25 9.32 -7.13
N SER A 26 21.24 10.64 -6.94
CA SER A 26 21.94 11.35 -5.86
C SER A 26 20.99 11.77 -4.73
N PHE A 27 21.58 12.16 -3.59
CA PHE A 27 20.80 12.72 -2.47
C PHE A 27 20.34 14.14 -2.79
N GLU A 28 21.15 14.87 -3.54
CA GLU A 28 20.92 16.26 -3.93
C GLU A 28 19.70 16.36 -4.85
N ASP A 29 19.61 15.48 -5.87
CA ASP A 29 18.44 15.41 -6.76
C ASP A 29 17.17 15.02 -5.99
N PHE A 30 17.31 14.14 -4.99
CA PHE A 30 16.19 13.74 -4.14
C PHE A 30 15.70 14.89 -3.26
N GLU A 31 16.62 15.68 -2.69
CA GLU A 31 16.27 16.85 -1.88
C GLU A 31 15.60 17.94 -2.70
N GLU A 32 16.06 18.17 -3.94
CA GLU A 32 15.42 19.09 -4.86
C GLU A 32 13.99 18.62 -5.21
N GLU A 33 13.82 17.36 -5.59
CA GLU A 33 12.51 16.78 -5.88
C GLU A 33 11.60 16.79 -4.65
N ARG A 34 12.13 16.51 -3.45
CA ARG A 34 11.39 16.61 -2.19
C ARG A 34 10.86 18.03 -1.99
N ARG A 35 11.70 19.05 -2.11
CA ARG A 35 11.29 20.46 -1.99
C ARG A 35 10.26 20.83 -3.04
N TYR A 36 10.43 20.36 -4.28
CA TYR A 36 9.46 20.57 -5.35
C TYR A 36 8.08 19.97 -5.00
N ILE A 37 8.05 18.75 -4.46
CA ILE A 37 6.81 18.11 -3.99
C ILE A 37 6.18 18.92 -2.86
N GLU A 38 6.96 19.35 -1.86
CA GLU A 38 6.47 20.17 -0.75
C GLU A 38 5.87 21.49 -1.23
N MET A 39 6.60 22.22 -2.09
CA MET A 39 6.12 23.46 -2.68
C MET A 39 4.85 23.27 -3.50
N THR A 40 4.74 22.18 -4.25
CA THR A 40 3.53 21.84 -5.00
C THR A 40 2.33 21.66 -4.08
N PHE A 41 2.50 21.06 -2.90
CA PHE A 41 1.41 20.94 -1.94
C PHE A 41 1.10 22.29 -1.27
N LEU A 42 2.10 23.10 -0.92
CA LEU A 42 1.87 24.44 -0.37
C LEU A 42 1.07 25.32 -1.33
N THR A 43 1.43 25.33 -2.62
CA THR A 43 0.73 26.13 -3.64
C THR A 43 -0.71 25.66 -3.88
N ASN A 44 -0.99 24.38 -3.65
CA ASN A 44 -2.35 23.82 -3.68
C ASN A 44 -3.14 24.07 -2.37
N GLY A 45 -2.65 24.92 -1.47
CA GLY A 45 -3.35 25.33 -0.25
C GLY A 45 -3.25 24.37 0.93
N TYR A 46 -2.31 23.42 0.90
CA TYR A 46 -2.03 22.56 2.06
C TYR A 46 -1.18 23.32 3.08
N SER A 47 -1.45 23.11 4.38
CA SER A 47 -0.66 23.73 5.45
C SER A 47 0.73 23.10 5.59
N LEU A 48 1.67 23.86 6.15
CA LEU A 48 2.99 23.35 6.54
C LEU A 48 2.87 22.15 7.48
N ASP A 49 1.96 22.19 8.45
CA ASP A 49 1.70 21.08 9.37
C ASP A 49 1.29 19.79 8.64
N PHE A 50 0.50 19.91 7.57
CA PHE A 50 0.11 18.76 6.76
C PHE A 50 1.34 18.14 6.10
N ILE A 51 2.22 18.96 5.53
CA ILE A 51 3.42 18.50 4.83
C ILE A 51 4.39 17.86 5.82
N GLU A 52 4.70 18.54 6.93
CA GLU A 52 5.57 18.00 7.98
C GLU A 52 5.05 16.68 8.53
N TYR A 53 3.73 16.59 8.79
CA TYR A 53 3.12 15.36 9.24
C TYR A 53 3.36 14.22 8.24
N ASN A 54 3.09 14.45 6.95
CA ASN A 54 3.25 13.40 5.94
C ASN A 54 4.71 13.01 5.70
N LEU A 55 5.65 13.95 5.78
CA LEU A 55 7.10 13.65 5.72
C LEU A 55 7.54 12.78 6.89
N ARG A 56 7.16 13.15 8.12
CA ARG A 56 7.47 12.35 9.32
C ARG A 56 6.89 10.95 9.21
N GLN A 57 5.65 10.82 8.76
CA GLN A 57 5.00 9.53 8.54
C GLN A 57 5.65 8.70 7.42
N PHE A 58 6.16 9.37 6.38
CA PHE A 58 6.92 8.72 5.32
C PHE A 58 8.22 8.15 5.89
N TYR A 59 9.03 8.95 6.58
CA TYR A 59 10.29 8.47 7.17
C TYR A 59 10.09 7.40 8.23
N SER A 60 9.11 7.55 9.13
CA SER A 60 8.83 6.54 10.16
C SER A 60 8.44 5.17 9.60
N ARG A 61 8.00 5.10 8.34
CA ARG A 61 7.70 3.83 7.68
C ARG A 61 8.97 3.07 7.26
N PHE A 62 10.04 3.79 6.91
CA PHE A 62 11.27 3.22 6.38
C PHE A 62 12.39 3.14 7.42
N PHE A 63 12.33 3.97 8.45
CA PHE A 63 13.27 3.97 9.56
C PHE A 63 12.54 3.49 10.82
N ARG A 64 13.05 2.44 11.48
CA ARG A 64 12.50 1.95 12.76
C ARG A 64 12.58 3.07 13.81
N SER A 65 11.60 3.09 14.72
CA SER A 65 11.20 4.24 15.55
C SER A 65 12.26 4.83 16.50
N GLU A 66 13.44 4.25 16.60
CA GLU A 66 14.52 4.71 17.48
C GLU A 66 15.16 6.02 16.98
N TYR A 67 15.00 6.35 15.70
CA TYR A 67 15.42 7.62 15.15
C TYR A 67 14.19 8.40 14.68
N LYS A 68 13.77 9.40 15.46
CA LYS A 68 12.92 10.49 14.96
C LYS A 68 13.75 11.32 13.98
N ILE A 69 13.98 10.78 12.78
CA ILE A 69 14.70 11.48 11.72
C ILE A 69 13.84 12.66 11.30
N LYS A 70 14.22 13.85 11.77
CA LYS A 70 13.63 15.12 11.31
C LYS A 70 14.12 15.45 9.90
N ASP A 71 15.40 15.18 9.63
CA ASP A 71 16.05 15.47 8.36
C ASP A 71 16.83 14.26 7.85
N ILE A 72 16.69 13.97 6.56
CA ILE A 72 17.53 12.98 5.87
C ILE A 72 18.85 13.63 5.50
N ASN A 73 19.94 12.90 5.70
CA ASN A 73 21.24 13.15 5.11
C ASN A 73 21.60 12.09 4.06
N ARG A 74 22.71 12.30 3.35
CA ARG A 74 23.22 11.40 2.31
C ARG A 74 23.35 9.93 2.77
N HIS A 75 23.74 9.67 4.02
CA HIS A 75 23.85 8.31 4.54
C HIS A 75 22.47 7.67 4.73
N THR A 76 21.55 8.37 5.40
CA THR A 76 20.18 7.90 5.61
C THR A 76 19.41 7.76 4.29
N TYR A 77 19.70 8.59 3.29
CA TYR A 77 19.12 8.46 1.95
C TYR A 77 19.50 7.13 1.28
N ARG A 78 20.76 6.69 1.41
CA ARG A 78 21.18 5.38 0.89
C ARG A 78 20.44 4.22 1.54
N ILE A 79 20.12 4.34 2.83
CA ILE A 79 19.31 3.34 3.55
C ILE A 79 17.87 3.37 3.03
N LEU A 80 17.25 4.55 2.96
CA LEU A 80 15.91 4.73 2.40
C LEU A 80 15.80 4.13 1.01
N ARG A 81 16.75 4.47 0.12
CA ARG A 81 16.76 4.01 -1.27
C ARG A 81 16.84 2.49 -1.36
N ARG A 82 17.68 1.85 -0.54
CA ARG A 82 17.76 0.39 -0.45
C ARG A 82 16.45 -0.24 -0.03
N GLU A 83 15.78 0.33 0.98
CA GLU A 83 14.48 -0.13 1.45
C GLU A 83 13.38 0.05 0.39
N LEU A 84 13.39 1.17 -0.32
CA LEU A 84 12.47 1.42 -1.43
C LEU A 84 12.64 0.40 -2.56
N PHE A 85 13.88 0.07 -2.93
CA PHE A 85 14.13 -0.97 -3.94
C PHE A 85 13.77 -2.37 -3.44
N ARG A 86 14.02 -2.68 -2.16
CA ARG A 86 13.59 -3.94 -1.55
C ARG A 86 12.08 -4.13 -1.67
N LEU A 87 11.29 -3.09 -1.40
CA LEU A 87 9.84 -3.13 -1.57
C LEU A 87 9.43 -3.40 -3.02
N VAL A 88 10.09 -2.75 -3.99
CA VAL A 88 9.80 -2.97 -5.42
C VAL A 88 10.12 -4.41 -5.82
N ASP A 89 11.23 -4.95 -5.32
CA ASP A 89 11.62 -6.33 -5.60
C ASP A 89 10.67 -7.34 -4.94
N GLU A 90 10.20 -7.06 -3.72
CA GLU A 90 9.14 -7.82 -3.05
C GLU A 90 7.86 -7.82 -3.87
N GLU A 91 7.37 -6.65 -4.30
CA GLU A 91 6.17 -6.52 -5.14
C GLU A 91 6.32 -7.26 -6.47
N LYS A 92 7.50 -7.19 -7.11
CA LYS A 92 7.79 -7.94 -8.34
C LYS A 92 7.81 -9.45 -8.11
N ARG A 93 8.37 -9.91 -6.99
CA ARG A 93 8.38 -11.35 -6.63
C ARG A 93 6.97 -11.85 -6.38
N GLU A 94 6.18 -11.13 -5.60
CA GLU A 94 4.78 -11.46 -5.32
C GLU A 94 3.96 -11.51 -6.62
N LEU A 95 4.16 -10.56 -7.53
CA LEU A 95 3.48 -10.55 -8.83
C LEU A 95 3.85 -11.77 -9.69
N LYS A 96 5.15 -12.12 -9.75
CA LYS A 96 5.62 -13.30 -10.48
C LYS A 96 5.06 -14.60 -9.88
N GLU A 97 5.06 -14.71 -8.56
CA GLU A 97 4.48 -15.86 -7.84
C GLU A 97 2.99 -15.98 -8.13
N GLU A 98 2.23 -14.88 -8.05
CA GLU A 98 0.80 -14.88 -8.36
C GLU A 98 0.53 -15.31 -9.81
N GLN A 99 1.33 -14.83 -10.76
CA GLN A 99 1.23 -15.24 -12.17
C GLN A 99 1.51 -16.74 -12.36
N GLN A 100 2.52 -17.29 -11.67
CA GLN A 100 2.83 -18.72 -11.71
C GLN A 100 1.72 -19.58 -11.09
N LEU A 101 1.19 -19.16 -9.94
CA LEU A 101 0.08 -19.85 -9.27
C LEU A 101 -1.21 -19.78 -10.10
N GLN A 102 -1.44 -18.68 -10.80
CA GLN A 102 -2.56 -18.56 -11.72
C GLN A 102 -2.40 -19.46 -12.94
N LYS A 103 -1.21 -19.55 -13.54
CA LYS A 103 -0.92 -20.47 -14.66
C LYS A 103 -1.04 -21.94 -14.28
N SER A 104 -0.71 -22.28 -13.04
CA SER A 104 -0.78 -23.66 -12.52
C SER A 104 -2.14 -24.01 -11.90
N ASN A 105 -3.16 -23.13 -11.99
CA ASN A 105 -4.47 -23.30 -11.35
C ASN A 105 -4.41 -23.54 -9.83
N LYS A 106 -3.34 -23.07 -9.17
CA LYS A 106 -3.13 -23.20 -7.71
C LYS A 106 -3.59 -21.97 -6.93
N LEU A 107 -4.02 -20.91 -7.62
CA LEU A 107 -4.51 -19.68 -7.01
C LEU A 107 -6.04 -19.69 -6.88
N ILE A 108 -6.54 -19.74 -5.65
CA ILE A 108 -7.97 -19.61 -5.38
C ILE A 108 -8.26 -18.16 -4.97
N ARG A 109 -9.12 -17.49 -5.74
CA ARG A 109 -9.57 -16.12 -5.46
C ARG A 109 -10.94 -16.17 -4.79
N LEU A 110 -11.00 -15.85 -3.50
CA LEU A 110 -12.25 -15.79 -2.75
C LEU A 110 -12.73 -14.36 -2.65
N HIS A 111 -13.96 -14.11 -3.09
CA HIS A 111 -14.59 -12.80 -2.99
C HIS A 111 -15.58 -12.81 -1.84
N TYR A 112 -15.43 -11.89 -0.89
CA TYR A 112 -16.40 -11.72 0.20
C TYR A 112 -16.92 -10.30 0.24
N VAL A 113 -18.19 -10.18 0.61
CA VAL A 113 -18.86 -8.91 0.82
C VAL A 113 -18.56 -8.47 2.24
N PHE A 114 -17.99 -7.28 2.39
CA PHE A 114 -17.73 -6.70 3.70
C PHE A 114 -18.77 -5.65 4.03
N ASP A 115 -19.55 -5.92 5.08
CA ASP A 115 -20.64 -5.06 5.54
C ASP A 115 -20.19 -4.16 6.69
N TRP A 116 -19.68 -4.73 7.80
CA TRP A 116 -19.22 -3.99 8.98
C TRP A 116 -18.01 -4.63 9.68
N GLY A 117 -17.27 -3.85 10.50
CA GLY A 117 -16.17 -4.31 11.36
C GLY A 117 -14.76 -3.90 10.91
N SER A 118 -13.73 -4.64 11.37
CA SER A 118 -12.34 -4.47 10.93
C SER A 118 -11.94 -5.50 9.87
N ARG A 119 -11.79 -5.03 8.63
CA ARG A 119 -11.36 -5.86 7.50
C ARG A 119 -10.00 -6.52 7.74
N CYS A 120 -9.08 -5.80 8.37
CA CYS A 120 -7.74 -6.32 8.67
C CYS A 120 -7.83 -7.51 9.64
N GLN A 121 -8.63 -7.39 10.71
CA GLN A 121 -8.83 -8.46 11.67
C GLN A 121 -9.55 -9.67 11.06
N PHE A 122 -10.54 -9.44 10.18
CA PHE A 122 -11.20 -10.54 9.47
C PHE A 122 -10.20 -11.29 8.58
N ASN A 123 -9.45 -10.58 7.73
CA ASN A 123 -8.45 -11.20 6.87
C ASN A 123 -7.42 -11.98 7.67
N GLU A 124 -6.93 -11.42 8.77
CA GLU A 124 -5.96 -12.07 9.65
C GLU A 124 -6.53 -13.37 10.24
N LYS A 125 -7.75 -13.34 10.80
CA LYS A 125 -8.41 -14.53 11.34
C LYS A 125 -8.66 -15.58 10.26
N PHE A 126 -9.10 -15.17 9.07
CA PHE A 126 -9.30 -16.07 7.95
C PHE A 126 -7.98 -16.74 7.54
N TYR A 127 -6.91 -15.97 7.36
CA TYR A 127 -5.62 -16.52 6.96
C TYR A 127 -5.05 -17.46 8.03
N LYS A 128 -5.27 -17.16 9.32
CA LYS A 128 -4.92 -18.06 10.41
C LYS A 128 -5.69 -19.37 10.34
N LEU A 129 -7.02 -19.32 10.22
CA LEU A 129 -7.86 -20.52 10.06
C LEU A 129 -7.47 -21.33 8.82
N TRP A 130 -7.29 -20.66 7.68
CA TRP A 130 -6.90 -21.29 6.43
C TRP A 130 -5.55 -21.98 6.58
N SER A 131 -4.54 -21.31 7.14
CA SER A 131 -3.25 -21.92 7.42
C SER A 131 -3.41 -23.11 8.36
N ASP A 132 -4.09 -22.95 9.49
CA ASP A 132 -4.21 -23.99 10.51
C ASP A 132 -4.94 -25.24 10.04
N ILE A 133 -5.90 -25.12 9.12
CA ILE A 133 -6.71 -26.24 8.62
C ILE A 133 -6.02 -26.88 7.40
N ILE A 134 -5.67 -26.07 6.40
CA ILE A 134 -5.26 -26.56 5.08
C ILE A 134 -3.79 -26.96 5.06
N THR A 135 -2.91 -26.28 5.80
CA THR A 135 -1.49 -26.70 5.84
C THR A 135 -1.25 -27.92 6.74
N LYS A 136 -2.22 -28.27 7.59
CA LYS A 136 -2.21 -29.51 8.39
C LYS A 136 -2.79 -30.71 7.65
N ASP A 137 -3.58 -30.49 6.61
CA ASP A 137 -4.08 -31.57 5.75
C ASP A 137 -3.01 -31.95 4.70
N PRO A 138 -2.48 -33.20 4.73
CA PRO A 138 -1.41 -33.63 3.85
C PRO A 138 -1.80 -33.60 2.36
N ILE A 139 -3.09 -33.82 2.04
CA ILE A 139 -3.59 -33.81 0.67
C ILE A 139 -3.51 -32.40 0.11
N PHE A 140 -4.07 -31.41 0.81
CA PHE A 140 -4.06 -30.03 0.33
C PHE A 140 -2.67 -29.38 0.34
N LYS A 141 -1.79 -29.82 1.26
CA LYS A 141 -0.40 -29.39 1.29
C LYS A 141 0.36 -29.79 0.02
N GLU A 142 0.09 -30.98 -0.53
CA GLU A 142 0.71 -31.47 -1.77
C GLU A 142 0.29 -30.63 -2.99
N PHE A 143 -0.97 -30.18 -3.05
CA PHE A 143 -1.44 -29.33 -4.14
C PHE A 143 -0.82 -27.92 -4.13
N GLY A 144 -0.35 -27.43 -2.97
CA GLY A 144 0.31 -26.14 -2.84
C GLY A 144 -0.61 -24.96 -3.18
N LEU A 145 -1.88 -25.05 -2.77
CA LEU A 145 -2.89 -24.03 -3.06
C LEU A 145 -2.64 -22.74 -2.27
N LYS A 146 -2.81 -21.59 -2.92
CA LYS A 146 -2.74 -20.27 -2.28
C LYS A 146 -4.09 -19.57 -2.40
N ILE A 147 -4.56 -19.01 -1.28
CA ILE A 147 -5.79 -18.21 -1.26
C ILE A 147 -5.50 -16.72 -1.27
N LYS A 148 -6.20 -16.01 -2.15
CA LYS A 148 -6.27 -14.56 -2.17
C LYS A 148 -7.69 -14.10 -1.87
N LEU A 149 -7.86 -13.41 -0.74
CA LEU A 149 -9.12 -12.80 -0.37
C LEU A 149 -9.28 -11.44 -1.07
N ASN A 150 -10.43 -11.26 -1.72
CA ASN A 150 -10.80 -10.03 -2.39
C ASN A 150 -12.10 -9.49 -1.81
N THR A 151 -12.04 -8.33 -1.17
CA THR A 151 -13.24 -7.69 -0.62
C THR A 151 -14.04 -6.99 -1.72
N LYS A 152 -15.34 -7.29 -1.80
CA LYS A 152 -16.34 -6.48 -2.51
C LYS A 152 -17.06 -5.59 -1.48
N TYR A 153 -17.28 -4.32 -1.82
CA TYR A 153 -18.01 -3.40 -0.94
C TYR A 153 -19.49 -3.44 -1.30
N CYS A 154 -20.37 -3.66 -0.31
CA CYS A 154 -21.83 -3.54 -0.48
C CYS A 154 -22.24 -2.15 -0.97
N TYR A 155 -21.53 -1.12 -0.52
CA TYR A 155 -21.84 0.28 -0.79
C TYR A 155 -20.67 0.95 -1.51
N SER A 156 -20.56 0.67 -2.81
CA SER A 156 -19.97 1.66 -3.70
C SER A 156 -20.95 2.82 -3.76
N SER A 157 -20.62 3.99 -3.21
CA SER A 157 -21.44 5.21 -3.38
C SER A 157 -21.76 5.47 -4.86
N ASN A 158 -20.87 5.03 -5.76
CA ASN A 158 -21.08 5.10 -7.21
C ASN A 158 -22.17 4.13 -7.71
N MET A 159 -22.37 2.97 -7.06
CA MET A 159 -23.48 2.05 -7.42
C MET A 159 -24.83 2.58 -6.94
N PHE A 160 -24.85 3.26 -5.78
CA PHE A 160 -26.05 3.92 -5.27
C PHE A 160 -26.46 5.11 -6.16
N LEU A 161 -25.49 5.95 -6.55
CA LEU A 161 -25.71 7.07 -7.48
C LEU A 161 -26.07 6.60 -8.91
N ALA A 162 -25.53 5.46 -9.36
CA ALA A 162 -25.88 4.89 -10.66
C ALA A 162 -27.30 4.29 -10.70
N ARG A 163 -27.85 3.83 -9.57
CA ARG A 163 -29.25 3.39 -9.47
C ARG A 163 -30.22 4.57 -9.51
N ILE A 164 -29.91 5.67 -8.81
CA ILE A 164 -30.76 6.87 -8.80
C ILE A 164 -30.95 7.48 -10.20
N ARG A 165 -30.00 7.26 -11.13
CA ARG A 165 -30.11 7.72 -12.52
C ARG A 165 -30.90 6.80 -13.46
N LYS A 166 -31.28 5.59 -13.05
CA LYS A 166 -32.11 4.70 -13.87
C LYS A 166 -33.61 4.82 -13.58
N ASP A 167 -33.96 5.46 -12.47
CA ASP A 167 -35.33 5.69 -12.03
C ASP A 167 -35.78 7.16 -12.21
N MET A 168 -35.07 7.91 -13.07
CA MET A 168 -35.48 9.20 -13.65
C MET A 168 -35.47 9.07 -15.17
#